data_AF-A0A3D2W9Y6-F1
#
_entry.id   AF-A0A3D2W9Y6-F1
#
_cell.length_a   1.000
_cell.length_b   1.000
_cell.length_c   1.000
_cell.angle_alpha   90.00
_cell.angle_beta   90.00
_cell.angle_gamma   90.00
#
_symmetry.space_group_name_H-M   'P 1'
#
loop_
_entity.id
_entity.type
_entity.pdbx_description
1 polymer ?
#
loop_
_entity_poly.entity_id
_entity_poly.type
_entity_poly.pdbx_seq_one_letter_code
_entity_poly.pdbx_strand_id
1 'polypeptide(L)'
;MADNKNLYYICGLLACGIALGAFAGMSGKSSAPSAPAAAETPAAESEQTPEAAPAETDTGITVAKVAESGTGITVTKADDWSAQFPNQYETYMMNNDNSEVVEYTEEHPYIQRLYAGYGFAKSYGSARGHTYVITDLTSTGRPHKLANCFTCKTSDFTAKALNDGDAAYAMAFEDFENQITDPFGCFHCHSNEPGTMYVTHTYLANALGSDLNKVDAATLSCGQCHSEYYFDPATKATSFGYTSMAGMNPDDILAYENAIVDGEGNMFADWVDEENGIRKLKVQHPEFETFLGEGSPHGSSTSMLQLT
;
A
#
# COMPACT_ATOMS: atom_id res chain seq x y z
N MET A 1 36.48 -28.43 27.86
CA MET A 1 35.78 -29.74 27.92
C MET A 1 34.45 -29.52 27.24
N ALA A 2 34.39 -29.57 25.91
CA ALA A 2 34.36 -30.78 25.07
C ALA A 2 33.00 -31.52 25.17
N ASP A 3 32.21 -31.36 24.10
CA ASP A 3 31.43 -32.35 23.36
C ASP A 3 30.70 -33.50 24.07
N ASN A 4 29.40 -33.63 23.78
CA ASN A 4 28.85 -34.73 22.95
C ASN A 4 27.32 -34.58 22.85
N LYS A 5 26.75 -34.35 21.65
CA LYS A 5 26.43 -35.33 20.59
C LYS A 5 25.48 -36.43 21.05
N ASN A 6 24.28 -36.42 20.46
CA ASN A 6 23.64 -37.67 20.07
C ASN A 6 23.04 -37.51 18.67
N LEU A 7 23.72 -38.17 17.73
CA LEU A 7 23.38 -38.34 16.34
C LEU A 7 23.59 -39.84 16.09
N TYR A 8 22.53 -40.60 15.83
CA TYR A 8 22.63 -41.84 15.03
C TYR A 8 21.28 -42.05 14.30
N TYR A 9 21.14 -41.99 12.96
CA TYR A 9 21.70 -42.74 11.82
C TYR A 9 20.98 -44.08 11.50
N ILE A 10 20.34 -44.17 10.31
CA ILE A 10 20.70 -45.03 9.15
C ILE A 10 19.49 -45.45 8.27
N CYS A 11 19.66 -45.08 6.98
CA CYS A 11 19.34 -45.70 5.68
C CYS A 11 18.26 -46.77 5.48
N GLY A 12 17.66 -46.69 4.29
CA GLY A 12 17.30 -47.86 3.48
C GLY A 12 16.60 -47.55 2.15
N LEU A 13 17.39 -47.35 1.08
CA LEU A 13 16.96 -47.42 -0.32
C LEU A 13 16.34 -48.79 -0.65
N LEU A 14 15.38 -48.85 -1.59
CA LEU A 14 15.55 -49.65 -2.82
C LEU A 14 14.51 -49.30 -3.90
N ALA A 15 14.99 -49.32 -5.15
CA ALA A 15 14.31 -49.07 -6.41
C ALA A 15 13.78 -50.35 -7.07
N CYS A 16 12.82 -50.21 -8.00
CA CYS A 16 12.66 -50.86 -9.32
C CYS A 16 11.25 -50.49 -9.85
N GLY A 17 10.94 -50.07 -11.07
CA GLY A 17 11.62 -50.15 -12.37
C GLY A 17 10.62 -50.66 -13.42
N ILE A 18 10.75 -50.15 -14.66
CA ILE A 18 10.25 -50.70 -15.96
C ILE A 18 8.80 -50.32 -16.30
N ALA A 19 8.38 -49.88 -17.49
CA ALA A 19 8.91 -49.36 -18.77
C ALA A 19 7.62 -48.94 -19.56
N LEU A 20 7.56 -48.31 -20.73
CA LEU A 20 8.18 -48.57 -22.03
C LEU A 20 7.46 -47.62 -23.03
N GLY A 21 8.12 -47.17 -24.10
CA GLY A 21 7.43 -46.85 -25.36
C GLY A 21 7.47 -45.40 -25.84
N ALA A 22 8.46 -45.09 -26.67
CA ALA A 22 8.42 -44.01 -27.66
C ALA A 22 7.54 -44.42 -28.87
N PHE A 23 6.94 -43.45 -29.58
CA PHE A 23 7.12 -43.23 -31.03
C PHE A 23 6.24 -42.07 -31.56
N ALA A 24 6.78 -41.43 -32.60
CA ALA A 24 6.35 -40.21 -33.26
C ALA A 24 5.23 -40.38 -34.29
N GLY A 25 4.70 -39.24 -34.78
CA GLY A 25 4.44 -39.07 -36.23
C GLY A 25 3.01 -38.74 -36.68
N MET A 26 2.83 -37.46 -37.05
CA MET A 26 2.24 -36.95 -38.30
C MET A 26 0.85 -37.40 -38.83
N SER A 27 0.03 -36.37 -39.07
CA SER A 27 -0.71 -36.08 -40.31
C SER A 27 -1.89 -36.95 -40.73
N GLY A 28 -3.08 -36.34 -40.75
CA GLY A 28 -4.25 -36.80 -41.50
C GLY A 28 -5.01 -35.62 -42.12
N LYS A 29 -4.86 -35.45 -43.44
CA LYS A 29 -5.72 -34.62 -44.30
C LYS A 29 -7.04 -35.35 -44.55
N SER A 30 -8.14 -34.60 -44.73
CA SER A 30 -9.25 -35.02 -45.61
C SER A 30 -9.73 -33.88 -46.48
N SER A 31 -10.07 -34.23 -47.71
CA SER A 31 -10.19 -33.42 -48.91
C SER A 31 -11.65 -33.23 -49.37
N ALA A 32 -11.99 -31.98 -49.75
CA ALA A 32 -12.75 -31.45 -50.92
C ALA A 32 -14.02 -32.17 -51.48
N PRO A 33 -14.97 -31.44 -52.12
CA PRO A 33 -14.72 -30.82 -53.43
C PRO A 33 -15.24 -29.37 -53.62
N SER A 34 -14.62 -28.73 -54.60
CA SER A 34 -14.78 -27.37 -55.11
C SER A 34 -15.75 -27.27 -56.30
N ALA A 35 -16.38 -26.10 -56.48
CA ALA A 35 -16.68 -25.45 -57.79
C ALA A 35 -17.23 -24.01 -57.55
N PRO A 36 -17.22 -23.08 -58.54
CA PRO A 36 -16.06 -22.40 -59.10
C PRO A 36 -16.12 -20.87 -58.87
N ALA A 37 -14.98 -20.22 -59.13
CA ALA A 37 -14.79 -18.77 -59.06
C ALA A 37 -15.58 -18.00 -60.13
N ALA A 38 -16.05 -16.80 -59.77
CA ALA A 38 -16.44 -15.75 -60.71
C ALA A 38 -15.60 -14.50 -60.42
N ALA A 39 -15.08 -13.93 -61.50
CA ALA A 39 -14.11 -12.85 -61.52
C ALA A 39 -14.68 -11.48 -61.12
N GLU A 40 -13.76 -10.65 -60.64
CA GLU A 40 -13.93 -9.30 -60.10
C GLU A 40 -14.49 -8.26 -61.08
N THR A 41 -15.13 -7.23 -60.52
CA THR A 41 -15.31 -5.91 -61.15
C THR A 41 -15.00 -4.84 -60.09
N PRO A 42 -14.32 -3.72 -60.42
CA PRO A 42 -13.62 -2.93 -59.40
C PRO A 42 -14.47 -1.82 -58.77
N ALA A 43 -14.18 -1.62 -57.47
CA ALA A 43 -14.21 -0.41 -56.65
C ALA A 43 -15.19 0.74 -56.97
N ALA A 44 -16.06 1.01 -56.00
CA ALA A 44 -16.43 2.37 -55.62
C ALA A 44 -15.97 2.57 -54.15
N GLU A 45 -15.01 3.47 -53.98
CA GLU A 45 -14.40 3.84 -52.70
C GLU A 45 -15.41 4.66 -51.89
N SER A 46 -15.99 4.06 -50.84
CA SER A 46 -16.76 4.82 -49.85
C SER A 46 -15.79 5.28 -48.77
N GLU A 47 -15.56 6.59 -48.73
CA GLU A 47 -14.80 7.29 -47.71
C GLU A 47 -15.42 6.99 -46.33
N GLN A 48 -14.80 6.09 -45.57
CA GLN A 48 -15.13 5.89 -44.16
C GLN A 48 -14.56 7.07 -43.38
N THR A 49 -15.44 7.98 -42.96
CA THR A 49 -15.14 8.94 -41.90
C THR A 49 -14.63 8.17 -40.67
N PRO A 50 -13.48 8.52 -40.10
CA PRO A 50 -13.00 7.90 -38.88
C PRO A 50 -14.04 8.14 -37.77
N GLU A 51 -14.47 7.06 -37.13
CA GLU A 51 -15.22 7.12 -35.88
C GLU A 51 -14.39 7.93 -34.89
N ALA A 52 -14.94 9.09 -34.48
CA ALA A 52 -14.29 9.96 -33.53
C ALA A 52 -14.04 9.16 -32.25
N ALA A 53 -12.80 9.17 -31.76
CA ALA A 53 -12.49 8.72 -30.42
C ALA A 53 -13.47 9.39 -29.44
N PRO A 54 -14.01 8.66 -28.45
CA PRO A 54 -14.90 9.26 -27.47
C PRO A 54 -14.19 10.46 -26.86
N ALA A 55 -14.87 11.60 -26.86
CA ALA A 55 -14.35 12.81 -26.26
C ALA A 55 -13.98 12.49 -24.80
N GLU A 56 -12.70 12.64 -24.45
CA GLU A 56 -12.31 12.59 -23.04
C GLU A 56 -13.04 13.71 -22.32
N THR A 57 -14.02 13.35 -21.50
CA THR A 57 -14.66 14.26 -20.58
C THR A 57 -13.61 14.72 -19.60
N ASP A 58 -13.24 15.99 -19.66
CA ASP A 58 -12.43 16.65 -18.63
C ASP A 58 -13.19 16.56 -17.31
N THR A 59 -12.79 15.60 -16.48
CA THR A 59 -13.43 15.33 -15.19
C THR A 59 -13.08 16.38 -14.15
N GLY A 60 -12.19 17.33 -14.47
CA GLY A 60 -11.65 18.29 -13.51
C GLY A 60 -10.73 17.67 -12.44
N ILE A 61 -10.45 16.36 -12.54
CA ILE A 61 -9.62 15.59 -11.62
C ILE A 61 -8.16 15.72 -12.04
N THR A 62 -7.29 16.13 -11.11
CA THR A 62 -5.85 16.05 -11.33
C THR A 62 -5.38 14.63 -11.08
N VAL A 63 -4.79 13.97 -12.08
CA VAL A 63 -4.26 12.61 -11.95
C VAL A 63 -2.86 12.64 -11.35
N ALA A 64 -2.64 11.89 -10.26
CA ALA A 64 -1.32 11.70 -9.68
C ALA A 64 -0.49 10.71 -10.50
N LYS A 65 0.83 10.93 -10.60
CA LYS A 65 1.74 9.89 -11.09
C LYS A 65 1.98 8.86 -9.97
N VAL A 66 2.26 7.62 -10.33
CA VAL A 66 2.75 6.62 -9.37
C VAL A 66 4.27 6.61 -9.42
N ALA A 67 4.93 6.63 -8.26
CA ALA A 67 6.38 6.56 -8.20
C ALA A 67 6.87 5.19 -8.71
N GLU A 68 7.92 5.20 -9.53
CA GLU A 68 8.55 3.98 -10.01
C GLU A 68 9.37 3.33 -8.90
N SER A 69 9.27 2.01 -8.76
CA SER A 69 10.19 1.23 -7.93
C SER A 69 11.49 0.97 -8.69
N GLY A 70 12.62 0.97 -7.98
CA GLY A 70 13.93 0.71 -8.59
C GLY A 70 15.09 1.12 -7.70
N THR A 71 16.29 0.68 -8.06
CA THR A 71 17.50 0.95 -7.29
C THR A 71 18.06 2.34 -7.56
N GLY A 72 18.51 3.03 -6.51
CA GLY A 72 19.15 4.34 -6.59
C GLY A 72 18.21 5.52 -6.37
N ILE A 73 16.99 5.30 -5.89
CA ILE A 73 16.08 6.37 -5.50
C ILE A 73 16.60 7.01 -4.22
N THR A 74 16.89 8.30 -4.28
CA THR A 74 17.35 9.11 -3.13
C THR A 74 16.34 10.20 -2.81
N VAL A 75 16.35 10.71 -1.58
CA VAL A 75 15.47 11.79 -1.15
C VAL A 75 16.18 13.13 -1.33
N THR A 76 15.52 14.08 -1.99
CA THR A 76 15.84 15.50 -1.82
C THR A 76 15.04 16.02 -0.65
N LYS A 77 15.74 16.47 0.39
CA LYS A 77 15.13 16.81 1.68
C LYS A 77 14.22 18.01 1.58
N ALA A 78 13.24 18.11 2.48
CA ALA A 78 12.35 19.28 2.51
C ALA A 78 13.15 20.61 2.59
N ASP A 79 14.18 20.65 3.43
CA ASP A 79 15.05 21.82 3.62
C ASP A 79 15.80 22.22 2.35
N ASP A 80 16.20 21.26 1.52
CA ASP A 80 16.93 21.50 0.27
C ASP A 80 16.06 22.20 -0.78
N TRP A 81 14.73 22.09 -0.66
CA TRP A 81 13.76 22.78 -1.51
C TRP A 81 13.47 24.22 -1.07
N SER A 82 13.84 24.62 0.14
CA SER A 82 13.44 25.89 0.76
C SER A 82 13.83 27.14 -0.05
N ALA A 83 14.99 27.14 -0.70
CA ALA A 83 15.43 28.27 -1.52
C ALA A 83 14.63 28.42 -2.82
N GLN A 84 14.15 27.31 -3.38
CA GLN A 84 13.39 27.28 -4.63
C GLN A 84 11.88 27.47 -4.38
N PHE A 85 11.37 26.95 -3.27
CA PHE A 85 9.96 26.96 -2.89
C PHE A 85 9.75 27.56 -1.50
N PRO A 86 10.15 28.83 -1.28
CA PRO A 86 10.17 29.43 0.06
C PRO A 86 8.79 29.50 0.70
N ASN A 87 7.74 29.78 -0.06
CA ASN A 87 6.39 29.88 0.47
C ASN A 87 5.85 28.51 0.91
N GLN A 88 6.07 27.46 0.11
CA GLN A 88 5.63 26.10 0.42
C GLN A 88 6.39 25.53 1.62
N TYR A 89 7.70 25.81 1.68
CA TYR A 89 8.50 25.38 2.81
C TYR A 89 8.10 26.14 4.09
N GLU A 90 7.86 27.45 4.01
CA GLU A 90 7.38 28.24 5.15
C GLU A 90 6.04 27.70 5.69
N THR A 91 5.06 27.44 4.82
CA THR A 91 3.77 26.88 5.24
C THR A 91 3.87 25.43 5.72
N TYR A 92 4.78 24.63 5.16
CA TYR A 92 5.11 23.32 5.71
C TYR A 92 5.63 23.44 7.15
N MET A 93 6.51 24.41 7.43
CA MET A 93 7.04 24.61 8.77
C MET A 93 6.01 25.17 9.77
N MET A 94 4.88 25.74 9.31
CA MET A 94 3.76 26.10 10.18
C MET A 94 3.10 24.89 10.86
N ASN A 95 3.37 23.66 10.43
CA ASN A 95 2.97 22.46 11.17
C ASN A 95 3.50 22.46 12.62
N ASN A 96 4.60 23.17 12.91
CA ASN A 96 5.12 23.33 14.27
C ASN A 96 4.16 24.06 15.21
N ASP A 97 3.21 24.84 14.69
CA ASP A 97 2.22 25.53 15.52
C ASP A 97 1.19 24.55 16.11
N ASN A 98 0.91 23.45 15.39
CA ASN A 98 0.10 22.34 15.90
C ASN A 98 1.00 21.38 16.69
N SER A 99 1.36 21.76 17.91
CA SER A 99 2.34 21.05 18.74
C SER A 99 1.75 20.28 19.92
N GLU A 100 0.48 20.54 20.27
CA GLU A 100 -0.18 19.95 21.43
C GLU A 100 -0.51 18.47 21.21
N VAL A 101 -0.33 17.67 22.26
CA VAL A 101 -0.71 16.26 22.29
C VAL A 101 -1.59 16.02 23.51
N VAL A 102 -2.73 15.39 23.26
CA VAL A 102 -3.64 14.88 24.29
C VAL A 102 -3.44 13.36 24.36
N GLU A 103 -3.02 12.84 25.50
CA GLU A 103 -2.90 11.39 25.70
C GLU A 103 -4.28 10.76 25.94
N TYR A 104 -4.85 10.15 24.91
CA TYR A 104 -6.15 9.49 25.02
C TYR A 104 -6.14 8.31 26.00
N THR A 105 -4.99 7.66 26.22
CA THR A 105 -4.86 6.65 27.28
C THR A 105 -5.07 7.20 28.68
N GLU A 106 -4.86 8.51 28.89
CA GLU A 106 -5.12 9.19 30.16
C GLU A 106 -6.55 9.72 30.25
N GLU A 107 -7.08 10.32 29.17
CA GLU A 107 -8.47 10.84 29.14
C GLU A 107 -9.54 9.75 29.10
N HIS A 108 -9.21 8.60 28.52
CA HIS A 108 -10.13 7.51 28.25
C HIS A 108 -9.57 6.18 28.79
N PRO A 109 -9.68 5.92 30.11
CA PRO A 109 -9.06 4.75 30.75
C PRO A 109 -9.49 3.39 30.17
N TYR A 110 -10.63 3.32 29.48
CA TYR A 110 -11.08 2.10 28.82
C TYR A 110 -10.18 1.70 27.63
N ILE A 111 -9.40 2.61 27.05
CA ILE A 111 -8.47 2.34 25.94
C ILE A 111 -7.40 1.33 26.37
N GLN A 112 -6.85 1.49 27.58
CA GLN A 112 -5.85 0.57 28.13
C GLN A 112 -6.42 -0.85 28.29
N ARG A 113 -7.70 -0.96 28.67
CA ARG A 113 -8.39 -2.25 28.77
C ARG A 113 -8.71 -2.83 27.39
N LEU A 114 -9.19 -2.00 26.47
CA LEU A 114 -9.59 -2.43 25.12
C LEU A 114 -8.39 -3.04 24.37
N TYR A 115 -7.23 -2.39 24.48
CA TYR A 115 -5.98 -2.75 23.82
C TYR A 115 -5.01 -3.50 24.73
N ALA A 116 -5.49 -4.13 25.80
CA ALA A 116 -4.66 -4.97 26.66
C ALA A 116 -3.89 -6.00 25.83
N GLY A 117 -2.56 -6.08 26.04
CA GLY A 117 -1.64 -6.91 25.25
C GLY A 117 -1.12 -6.25 23.96
N TYR A 118 -1.57 -5.05 23.62
CA TYR A 118 -1.19 -4.34 22.39
C TYR A 118 -0.55 -2.98 22.67
N GLY A 119 0.23 -2.46 21.71
CA GLY A 119 1.01 -1.23 21.89
C GLY A 119 0.17 -0.01 22.29
N PHE A 120 -1.05 0.10 21.76
CA PHE A 120 -1.97 1.21 22.04
C PHE A 120 -2.49 1.26 23.48
N ALA A 121 -2.32 0.21 24.29
CA ALA A 121 -2.58 0.31 25.73
C ALA A 121 -1.48 1.07 26.49
N LYS A 122 -0.31 1.29 25.89
CA LYS A 122 0.81 2.02 26.53
C LYS A 122 0.73 3.53 26.32
N SER A 123 0.50 3.95 25.08
CA SER A 123 0.30 5.35 24.70
C SER A 123 -0.58 5.40 23.46
N TYR A 124 -1.43 6.42 23.44
CA TYR A 124 -2.21 6.80 22.28
C TYR A 124 -2.48 8.30 22.34
N GLY A 125 -1.50 9.09 21.91
CA GLY A 125 -1.63 10.53 21.79
C GLY A 125 -2.47 10.96 20.58
N SER A 126 -3.11 12.12 20.70
CA SER A 126 -3.72 12.82 19.57
C SER A 126 -2.68 13.14 18.51
N ALA A 127 -3.09 13.13 17.24
CA ALA A 127 -2.22 13.57 16.15
C ALA A 127 -1.89 15.07 16.28
N ARG A 128 -0.69 15.44 15.82
CA ARG A 128 -0.21 16.82 15.74
C ARG A 128 0.55 17.05 14.42
N GLY A 129 1.22 18.19 14.26
CA GLY A 129 1.87 18.57 13.00
C GLY A 129 2.88 17.55 12.46
N HIS A 130 2.96 17.44 11.12
CA HIS A 130 3.82 16.46 10.43
C HIS A 130 5.31 16.58 10.77
N THR A 131 5.78 17.75 11.21
CA THR A 131 7.17 17.96 11.63
C THR A 131 7.54 17.18 12.89
N TYR A 132 6.57 16.71 13.66
CA TYR A 132 6.80 15.96 14.90
C TYR A 132 6.81 14.43 14.72
N VAL A 133 6.49 13.91 13.54
CA VAL A 133 6.21 12.47 13.32
C VAL A 133 7.31 11.52 13.81
N ILE A 134 8.58 11.90 13.68
CA ILE A 134 9.70 11.08 14.14
C ILE A 134 9.81 11.15 15.66
N THR A 135 9.73 12.35 16.24
CA THR A 135 9.70 12.52 17.71
C THR A 135 8.54 11.76 18.34
N ASP A 136 7.37 11.81 17.73
CA ASP A 136 6.18 11.13 18.24
C ASP A 136 6.37 9.63 18.18
N LEU A 137 6.75 9.10 17.01
CA LEU A 137 6.97 7.67 16.83
C LEU A 137 7.97 7.11 17.86
N THR A 138 9.12 7.76 18.02
CA THR A 138 10.20 7.27 18.90
C THR A 138 9.93 7.49 20.39
N SER A 139 9.03 8.40 20.75
CA SER A 139 8.68 8.69 22.15
C SER A 139 7.42 8.01 22.65
N THR A 140 6.58 7.41 21.78
CA THR A 140 5.30 6.79 22.21
C THR A 140 5.45 5.67 23.25
N GLY A 141 6.63 5.04 23.36
CA GLY A 141 6.82 3.86 24.22
C GLY A 141 6.06 2.60 23.76
N ARG A 142 5.39 2.66 22.60
CA ARG A 142 4.82 1.48 21.94
C ARG A 142 5.98 0.61 21.43
N PRO A 143 5.86 -0.73 21.49
CA PRO A 143 6.92 -1.60 21.00
C PRO A 143 6.99 -1.53 19.47
N HIS A 144 8.17 -1.20 18.94
CA HIS A 144 8.45 -1.21 17.51
C HIS A 144 9.59 -2.18 17.24
N LYS A 145 9.30 -3.30 16.57
CA LYS A 145 10.32 -4.31 16.25
C LYS A 145 10.96 -4.08 14.88
N LEU A 146 10.16 -3.60 13.93
CA LEU A 146 10.52 -3.53 12.53
C LEU A 146 10.34 -2.11 12.00
N ALA A 147 11.03 -1.82 10.90
CA ALA A 147 11.05 -0.52 10.27
C ALA A 147 9.75 -0.17 9.53
N ASN A 148 8.82 -1.13 9.38
CA ASN A 148 7.48 -0.88 8.83
C ASN A 148 6.68 0.23 9.56
N CYS A 149 7.01 0.53 10.82
CA CYS A 149 6.42 1.65 11.54
C CYS A 149 6.84 3.03 10.98
N PHE A 150 7.91 3.09 10.18
CA PHE A 150 8.39 4.32 9.53
C PHE A 150 7.72 4.63 8.18
N THR A 151 6.89 3.72 7.64
CA THR A 151 6.25 3.87 6.33
C THR A 151 5.66 5.26 6.11
N CYS A 152 4.82 5.70 7.04
CA CYS A 152 4.12 6.98 6.94
C CYS A 152 4.78 8.10 7.74
N LYS A 153 6.11 8.08 7.92
CA LYS A 153 6.82 8.93 8.90
C LYS A 153 8.09 9.60 8.38
N THR A 154 8.73 9.06 7.35
CA THR A 154 9.99 9.62 6.82
C THR A 154 10.16 9.29 5.35
N SER A 155 10.65 10.30 4.62
CA SER A 155 10.88 10.20 3.18
C SER A 155 11.96 9.17 2.89
N ASP A 156 12.91 9.00 3.83
CA ASP A 156 13.98 8.02 3.72
C ASP A 156 13.40 6.60 3.67
N PHE A 157 12.36 6.30 4.46
CA PHE A 157 11.75 4.97 4.43
C PHE A 157 10.90 4.79 3.17
N THR A 158 10.20 5.83 2.72
CA THR A 158 9.50 5.79 1.43
C THR A 158 10.46 5.47 0.28
N ALA A 159 11.60 6.15 0.19
CA ALA A 159 12.63 5.85 -0.80
C ALA A 159 13.19 4.44 -0.60
N LYS A 160 13.43 4.00 0.63
CA LYS A 160 13.91 2.64 0.92
C LYS A 160 12.92 1.56 0.45
N ALA A 161 11.63 1.73 0.71
CA ALA A 161 10.59 0.82 0.25
C ALA A 161 10.49 0.79 -1.28
N LEU A 162 10.66 1.93 -1.95
CA LEU A 162 10.70 1.99 -3.42
C LEU A 162 11.95 1.29 -4.01
N ASN A 163 13.08 1.32 -3.29
CA ASN A 163 14.31 0.63 -3.71
C ASN A 163 14.28 -0.87 -3.45
N ASP A 164 13.89 -1.27 -2.24
CA ASP A 164 14.09 -2.62 -1.72
C ASP A 164 12.80 -3.46 -1.72
N GLY A 165 11.65 -2.85 -2.03
CA GLY A 165 10.34 -3.47 -1.91
C GLY A 165 10.06 -3.94 -0.49
N ASP A 166 9.41 -5.09 -0.37
CA ASP A 166 8.98 -5.69 0.91
C ASP A 166 10.14 -5.92 1.89
N ALA A 167 11.37 -6.10 1.41
CA ALA A 167 12.53 -6.29 2.27
C ALA A 167 12.83 -5.08 3.17
N ALA A 168 12.42 -3.87 2.78
CA ALA A 168 12.56 -2.67 3.61
C ALA A 168 11.81 -2.79 4.94
N TYR A 169 10.61 -3.37 4.90
CA TYR A 169 9.68 -3.45 6.03
C TYR A 169 10.13 -4.43 7.11
N ALA A 170 10.91 -5.45 6.74
CA ALA A 170 11.45 -6.45 7.66
C ALA A 170 12.76 -6.03 8.34
N MET A 171 13.31 -4.86 8.02
CA MET A 171 14.48 -4.31 8.72
C MET A 171 14.16 -4.04 10.21
N ALA A 172 15.14 -4.16 11.10
CA ALA A 172 14.96 -3.80 12.49
C ALA A 172 14.66 -2.29 12.62
N PHE A 173 13.79 -1.93 13.57
CA PHE A 173 13.38 -0.53 13.76
C PHE A 173 14.59 0.36 14.06
N GLU A 174 15.43 -0.04 15.01
CA GLU A 174 16.57 0.74 15.47
C GLU A 174 17.66 0.87 14.39
N ASP A 175 17.81 -0.14 13.53
CA ASP A 175 18.77 -0.08 12.42
C ASP A 175 18.37 1.00 11.42
N PHE A 176 17.07 1.14 11.15
CA PHE A 176 16.57 2.17 10.25
C PHE A 176 16.47 3.55 10.91
N GLU A 177 16.11 3.63 12.20
CA GLU A 177 16.03 4.88 12.96
C GLU A 177 17.33 5.70 12.85
N ASN A 178 18.47 5.02 12.95
CA ASN A 178 19.81 5.64 12.83
C ASN A 178 20.14 6.16 11.41
N GLN A 179 19.32 5.84 10.40
CA GLN A 179 19.48 6.27 9.02
C GLN A 179 18.57 7.43 8.65
N ILE A 180 17.67 7.86 9.54
CA ILE A 180 16.67 8.90 9.24
C ILE A 180 17.36 10.26 9.19
N THR A 181 17.17 10.96 8.09
CA THR A 181 17.73 12.28 7.83
C THR A 181 16.72 13.28 7.26
N ASP A 182 15.55 12.83 6.82
CA ASP A 182 14.41 13.64 6.38
C ASP A 182 13.12 13.03 6.97
N PRO A 183 12.40 13.75 7.87
CA PRO A 183 11.10 13.30 8.38
C PRO A 183 10.03 13.36 7.28
N PHE A 184 8.74 13.30 7.63
CA PHE A 184 7.67 13.50 6.65
C PHE A 184 7.82 14.84 5.95
N GLY A 185 7.87 14.84 4.61
CA GLY A 185 8.23 16.03 3.83
C GLY A 185 7.87 15.95 2.36
N CYS A 186 8.44 16.86 1.56
CA CYS A 186 8.10 17.09 0.16
C CYS A 186 8.08 15.81 -0.69
N PHE A 187 9.01 14.90 -0.43
CA PHE A 187 9.16 13.67 -1.20
C PHE A 187 7.92 12.77 -1.17
N HIS A 188 7.14 12.74 -0.08
CA HIS A 188 5.98 11.85 0.03
C HIS A 188 4.91 12.15 -1.02
N CYS A 189 4.75 13.43 -1.38
CA CYS A 189 3.70 13.89 -2.29
C CYS A 189 4.24 14.34 -3.64
N HIS A 190 5.54 14.62 -3.76
CA HIS A 190 6.16 15.16 -4.98
C HIS A 190 7.34 14.35 -5.50
N SER A 191 7.76 13.28 -4.80
CA SER A 191 9.03 12.61 -5.07
C SER A 191 10.16 13.65 -5.16
N ASN A 192 11.04 13.59 -6.16
CA ASN A 192 12.02 14.63 -6.47
C ASN A 192 11.60 15.52 -7.67
N GLU A 193 10.31 15.60 -7.99
CA GLU A 193 9.78 16.38 -9.11
C GLU A 193 8.72 17.38 -8.61
N PRO A 194 9.15 18.52 -8.02
CA PRO A 194 8.23 19.55 -7.53
C PRO A 194 7.24 20.03 -8.60
N GLY A 195 6.01 20.32 -8.18
CA GLY A 195 4.93 20.73 -9.08
C GLY A 195 4.15 19.56 -9.70
N THR A 196 4.68 18.33 -9.58
CA THR A 196 3.96 17.11 -9.95
C THR A 196 3.51 16.38 -8.68
N MET A 197 2.28 15.89 -8.66
CA MET A 197 1.77 15.08 -7.56
C MET A 197 2.07 13.60 -7.80
N TYR A 198 2.59 12.94 -6.77
CA TYR A 198 2.96 11.54 -6.78
C TYR A 198 2.25 10.75 -5.69
N VAL A 199 1.85 9.52 -6.03
CA VAL A 199 1.66 8.43 -5.08
C VAL A 199 2.98 7.68 -4.99
N THR A 200 3.72 7.94 -3.91
CA THR A 200 4.99 7.26 -3.58
C THR A 200 4.80 5.97 -2.80
N HIS A 201 3.66 5.82 -2.12
CA HIS A 201 3.31 4.62 -1.38
C HIS A 201 2.58 3.63 -2.30
N THR A 202 3.33 2.68 -2.87
CA THR A 202 2.82 1.78 -3.90
C THR A 202 1.68 0.89 -3.43
N TYR A 203 1.54 0.60 -2.14
CA TYR A 203 0.38 -0.15 -1.61
C TYR A 203 -0.95 0.57 -1.85
N LEU A 204 -1.00 1.91 -1.83
CA LEU A 204 -2.22 2.67 -2.19
C LEU A 204 -2.55 2.47 -3.67
N ALA A 205 -1.55 2.64 -4.54
CA ALA A 205 -1.73 2.45 -5.99
C ALA A 205 -2.16 1.01 -6.32
N ASN A 206 -1.56 0.03 -5.66
CA ASN A 206 -1.88 -1.39 -5.83
C ASN A 206 -3.31 -1.70 -5.35
N ALA A 207 -3.70 -1.16 -4.18
CA ALA A 207 -5.03 -1.38 -3.61
C ALA A 207 -6.13 -0.70 -4.44
N LEU A 208 -5.87 0.47 -5.03
CA LEU A 208 -6.87 1.16 -5.85
C LEU A 208 -6.94 0.63 -7.28
N GLY A 209 -5.82 0.17 -7.85
CA GLY A 209 -5.75 -0.26 -9.24
C GLY A 209 -6.29 0.81 -10.18
N SER A 210 -7.31 0.49 -10.98
CA SER A 210 -7.92 1.42 -11.92
C SER A 210 -8.73 2.54 -11.26
N ASP A 211 -9.12 2.39 -9.99
CA ASP A 211 -9.83 3.44 -9.24
C ASP A 211 -8.93 4.62 -8.89
N LEU A 212 -7.59 4.46 -8.96
CA LEU A 212 -6.65 5.53 -8.68
C LEU A 212 -6.94 6.79 -9.51
N ASN A 213 -7.30 6.61 -10.79
CA ASN A 213 -7.60 7.72 -11.71
C ASN A 213 -8.98 8.36 -11.48
N LYS A 214 -9.76 7.87 -10.52
CA LYS A 214 -11.06 8.43 -10.12
C LYS A 214 -10.95 9.36 -8.91
N VAL A 215 -9.78 9.44 -8.30
CA VAL A 215 -9.53 10.23 -7.09
C VAL A 215 -8.55 11.35 -7.42
N ASP A 216 -8.88 12.57 -7.00
CA ASP A 216 -8.01 13.72 -7.19
C ASP A 216 -6.66 13.52 -6.48
N ALA A 217 -5.58 13.92 -7.16
CA ALA A 217 -4.22 13.82 -6.67
C ALA A 217 -4.01 14.43 -5.29
N ALA A 218 -4.73 15.52 -4.96
CA ALA A 218 -4.66 16.13 -3.64
C ALA A 218 -5.22 15.18 -2.56
N THR A 219 -6.31 14.47 -2.83
CA THR A 219 -6.89 13.50 -1.89
C THR A 219 -6.00 12.26 -1.78
N LEU A 220 -5.47 11.77 -2.92
CA LEU A 220 -4.53 10.66 -2.93
C LEU A 220 -3.27 10.95 -2.13
N SER A 221 -2.78 12.19 -2.14
CA SER A 221 -1.58 12.57 -1.39
C SER A 221 -1.70 12.27 0.11
N CYS A 222 -2.91 12.42 0.67
CA CYS A 222 -3.24 12.11 2.07
C CYS A 222 -3.48 10.62 2.28
N GLY A 223 -4.22 9.97 1.36
CA GLY A 223 -4.58 8.55 1.43
C GLY A 223 -3.41 7.58 1.34
N GLN A 224 -2.19 8.08 1.12
CA GLN A 224 -0.97 7.28 1.27
C GLN A 224 -0.74 6.86 2.72
N CYS A 225 -1.16 7.69 3.68
CA CYS A 225 -0.86 7.50 5.09
C CYS A 225 -2.10 7.48 5.98
N HIS A 226 -3.11 8.27 5.64
CA HIS A 226 -4.35 8.45 6.39
C HIS A 226 -5.41 7.42 5.99
N SER A 227 -5.08 6.16 6.20
CA SER A 227 -5.89 5.00 5.81
C SER A 227 -5.79 3.90 6.85
N GLU A 228 -6.78 3.01 6.87
CA GLU A 228 -6.69 1.72 7.56
C GLU A 228 -5.58 0.88 6.96
N TYR A 229 -4.77 0.24 7.80
CA TYR A 229 -3.71 -0.61 7.32
C TYR A 229 -3.41 -1.76 8.28
N TYR A 230 -2.92 -2.85 7.72
CA TYR A 230 -2.32 -3.94 8.48
C TYR A 230 -0.89 -4.19 8.01
N PHE A 231 -0.15 -4.97 8.79
CA PHE A 231 1.15 -5.49 8.35
C PHE A 231 1.00 -6.91 7.84
N ASP A 232 1.36 -7.13 6.58
CA ASP A 232 1.25 -8.46 5.96
C ASP A 232 1.96 -9.52 6.82
N PRO A 233 1.29 -10.64 7.15
CA PRO A 233 1.86 -11.63 8.07
C PRO A 233 3.12 -12.30 7.52
N ALA A 234 3.30 -12.40 6.20
CA ALA A 234 4.47 -12.99 5.57
C ALA A 234 5.60 -11.98 5.37
N THR A 235 5.28 -10.82 4.78
CA THR A 235 6.30 -9.86 4.31
C THR A 235 6.54 -8.70 5.29
N LYS A 236 5.60 -8.48 6.22
CA LYS A 236 5.56 -7.34 7.15
C LYS A 236 5.35 -5.98 6.48
N ALA A 237 5.09 -5.97 5.17
CA ALA A 237 4.78 -4.78 4.42
C ALA A 237 3.48 -4.13 4.91
N THR A 238 3.46 -2.81 4.92
CA THR A 238 2.23 -2.03 5.11
C THR A 238 1.28 -2.32 3.95
N SER A 239 0.06 -2.71 4.26
CA SER A 239 -0.94 -3.13 3.28
C SER A 239 -2.32 -2.65 3.68
N PHE A 240 -3.21 -2.50 2.70
CA PHE A 240 -4.60 -2.13 2.91
C PHE A 240 -5.51 -3.35 2.82
N GLY A 241 -6.53 -3.40 3.67
CA GLY A 241 -7.53 -4.46 3.70
C GLY A 241 -8.57 -4.40 2.57
N TYR A 242 -8.22 -3.81 1.41
CA TYR A 242 -9.12 -3.63 0.27
C TYR A 242 -8.36 -3.60 -1.06
N THR A 243 -9.06 -3.89 -2.15
CA THR A 243 -8.50 -3.92 -3.52
C THR A 243 -9.28 -3.08 -4.53
N SER A 244 -10.14 -2.18 -4.04
CA SER A 244 -10.85 -1.16 -4.83
C SER A 244 -11.44 -0.12 -3.89
N MET A 245 -11.89 1.02 -4.42
CA MET A 245 -12.62 2.02 -3.62
C MET A 245 -13.92 1.47 -3.04
N ALA A 246 -14.62 0.59 -3.77
CA ALA A 246 -15.87 0.01 -3.30
C ALA A 246 -15.68 -0.84 -2.02
N GLY A 247 -14.52 -1.48 -1.88
CA GLY A 247 -14.17 -2.33 -0.76
C GLY A 247 -13.64 -1.60 0.48
N MET A 248 -13.64 -0.27 0.51
CA MET A 248 -13.16 0.52 1.65
C MET A 248 -14.14 0.57 2.83
N ASN A 249 -15.35 0.03 2.69
CA ASN A 249 -16.31 0.04 3.78
C ASN A 249 -15.89 -0.97 4.88
N PRO A 250 -16.28 -0.74 6.15
CA PRO A 250 -15.83 -1.57 7.27
C PRO A 250 -16.16 -3.06 7.14
N ASP A 251 -17.30 -3.41 6.55
CA ASP A 251 -17.73 -4.81 6.41
C ASP A 251 -16.85 -5.55 5.40
N ASP A 252 -16.50 -4.89 4.29
CA ASP A 252 -15.62 -5.47 3.27
C ASP A 252 -14.17 -5.58 3.75
N ILE A 253 -13.65 -4.58 4.46
CA ILE A 253 -12.31 -4.64 5.08
C ILE A 253 -12.26 -5.78 6.10
N LEU A 254 -13.27 -5.87 6.97
CA LEU A 254 -13.37 -6.96 7.94
C LEU A 254 -13.42 -8.33 7.25
N ALA A 255 -14.17 -8.46 6.15
CA ALA A 255 -14.23 -9.69 5.38
C ALA A 255 -12.88 -10.04 4.74
N TYR A 256 -12.16 -9.04 4.21
CA TYR A 256 -10.83 -9.19 3.64
C TYR A 256 -9.84 -9.70 4.68
N GLU A 257 -9.73 -9.01 5.83
CA GLU A 257 -8.77 -9.37 6.87
C GLU A 257 -9.06 -10.74 7.48
N ASN A 258 -10.33 -11.09 7.66
CA ASN A 258 -10.72 -12.43 8.12
C ASN A 258 -10.35 -13.54 7.13
N ALA A 259 -10.16 -13.23 5.85
CA ALA A 259 -9.75 -14.19 4.83
C ALA A 259 -8.22 -14.40 4.80
N ILE A 260 -7.45 -13.53 5.45
CA ILE A 260 -5.99 -13.68 5.57
C ILE A 260 -5.69 -14.80 6.58
N VAL A 261 -4.74 -15.68 6.21
CA VAL A 261 -4.23 -16.73 7.08
C VAL A 261 -2.73 -16.55 7.32
N ASP A 262 -2.30 -16.69 8.57
CA ASP A 262 -0.88 -16.67 8.92
C ASP A 262 -0.15 -17.97 8.51
N GLY A 263 1.18 -17.99 8.69
CA GLY A 263 2.02 -19.14 8.32
C GLY A 263 1.69 -20.42 9.09
N GLU A 264 0.95 -20.29 10.19
CA GLU A 264 0.47 -21.36 11.06
C GLU A 264 -0.98 -21.78 10.75
N GLY A 265 -1.63 -21.14 9.76
CA GLY A 265 -2.98 -21.45 9.30
C GLY A 265 -4.09 -20.85 10.17
N ASN A 266 -3.80 -19.88 11.03
CA ASN A 266 -4.81 -19.17 11.79
C ASN A 266 -5.28 -17.93 11.04
N MET A 267 -6.54 -17.53 11.26
CA MET A 267 -7.07 -16.24 10.76
C MET A 267 -6.22 -15.09 11.25
N PHE A 268 -6.00 -14.07 10.41
CA PHE A 268 -5.23 -12.90 10.77
C PHE A 268 -5.74 -12.22 12.06
N ALA A 269 -4.79 -11.69 12.82
CA ALA A 269 -5.02 -10.92 14.02
C ALA A 269 -3.82 -10.00 14.24
N ASP A 270 -4.07 -8.74 14.58
CA ASP A 270 -3.02 -7.84 15.05
C ASP A 270 -2.45 -8.30 16.38
N TRP A 271 -3.32 -8.79 17.27
CA TRP A 271 -2.93 -9.45 18.50
C TRP A 271 -4.00 -10.41 18.99
N VAL A 272 -3.58 -11.29 19.92
CA VAL A 272 -4.48 -12.17 20.65
C VAL A 272 -4.58 -11.63 22.08
N ASP A 273 -5.80 -11.42 22.55
CA ASP A 273 -6.05 -11.04 23.93
C ASP A 273 -5.71 -12.21 24.86
N GLU A 274 -4.74 -12.01 25.75
CA GLU A 274 -4.23 -13.07 26.64
C GLU A 274 -5.26 -13.52 27.69
N GLU A 275 -6.24 -12.69 28.04
CA GLU A 275 -7.23 -13.01 29.07
C GLU A 275 -8.30 -13.98 28.55
N ASN A 276 -8.75 -13.78 27.30
CA ASN A 276 -9.91 -14.48 26.74
C ASN A 276 -9.63 -15.21 25.42
N GLY A 277 -8.42 -15.08 24.85
CA GLY A 277 -8.01 -15.76 23.62
C GLY A 277 -8.63 -15.18 22.34
N ILE A 278 -9.32 -14.04 22.42
CA ILE A 278 -9.94 -13.41 21.25
C ILE A 278 -8.83 -12.87 20.33
N ARG A 279 -8.90 -13.25 19.06
CA ARG A 279 -8.08 -12.71 17.97
C ARG A 279 -8.67 -11.37 17.55
N LYS A 280 -7.91 -10.28 17.72
CA LYS A 280 -8.40 -8.91 17.54
C LYS A 280 -7.73 -8.23 16.36
N LEU A 281 -8.50 -7.37 15.70
CA LEU A 281 -8.07 -6.45 14.67
C LEU A 281 -7.99 -5.04 15.28
N LYS A 282 -7.03 -4.25 14.85
CA LYS A 282 -6.86 -2.85 15.27
C LYS A 282 -7.10 -1.97 14.05
N VAL A 283 -8.13 -1.13 14.13
CA VAL A 283 -8.36 -0.07 13.15
C VAL A 283 -7.43 1.13 13.41
N GLN A 284 -6.77 1.68 12.40
CA GLN A 284 -5.97 2.91 12.43
C GLN A 284 -6.52 3.95 11.43
N HIS A 285 -6.75 5.16 11.95
CA HIS A 285 -6.96 6.41 11.19
C HIS A 285 -7.51 6.27 9.74
N PRO A 286 -8.74 5.73 9.58
CA PRO A 286 -9.33 5.42 8.27
C PRO A 286 -9.94 6.68 7.62
N GLU A 287 -9.19 7.77 7.56
CA GLU A 287 -9.73 9.04 7.06
C GLU A 287 -10.00 8.99 5.55
N PHE A 288 -9.18 8.32 4.76
CA PHE A 288 -9.38 8.20 3.32
C PHE A 288 -10.65 7.42 2.98
N GLU A 289 -10.85 6.27 3.64
CA GLU A 289 -12.01 5.40 3.50
C GLU A 289 -13.28 6.10 3.98
N THR A 290 -13.22 6.78 5.11
CA THR A 290 -14.38 7.51 5.65
C THR A 290 -14.70 8.77 4.84
N PHE A 291 -13.68 9.47 4.32
CA PHE A 291 -13.87 10.65 3.49
C PHE A 291 -14.49 10.31 2.13
N LEU A 292 -14.01 9.25 1.46
CA LEU A 292 -14.54 8.80 0.16
C LEU A 292 -15.73 7.85 0.29
N GLY A 293 -16.04 7.40 1.50
CA GLY A 293 -17.09 6.44 1.79
C GLY A 293 -18.48 6.92 1.38
N GLU A 294 -19.37 5.95 1.16
CA GLU A 294 -20.76 6.21 0.83
C GLU A 294 -21.43 7.09 1.90
N GLY A 295 -22.14 8.13 1.47
CA GLY A 295 -22.81 9.07 2.36
C GLY A 295 -21.92 10.20 2.90
N SER A 296 -20.62 10.23 2.60
CA SER A 296 -19.77 11.39 2.90
C SER A 296 -20.23 12.60 2.08
N PRO A 297 -20.69 13.70 2.70
CA PRO A 297 -21.21 14.86 1.98
C PRO A 297 -20.10 15.62 1.22
N HIS A 298 -18.84 15.50 1.65
CA HIS A 298 -17.71 16.15 1.00
C HIS A 298 -17.07 15.25 -0.06
N GLY A 299 -16.87 13.96 0.23
CA GLY A 299 -16.31 13.02 -0.75
C GLY A 299 -17.21 12.81 -1.96
N SER A 300 -18.54 12.75 -1.75
CA SER A 300 -19.51 12.61 -2.85
C SER A 300 -19.56 13.83 -3.78
N SER A 301 -19.25 15.05 -3.29
CA SER A 301 -19.19 16.25 -4.14
C SER A 301 -18.01 16.23 -5.12
N THR A 302 -16.94 15.48 -4.82
CA THR A 302 -15.82 15.22 -5.73
C THR A 302 -16.18 14.18 -6.80
N SER A 303 -17.15 13.29 -6.52
CA SER A 303 -17.67 12.29 -7.47
C SER A 303 -18.85 12.81 -8.32
N MET A 304 -19.64 13.78 -7.84
CA MET A 304 -20.83 14.30 -8.55
C MET A 304 -20.53 15.12 -9.82
N LEU A 305 -19.28 15.49 -10.08
CA LEU A 305 -18.88 16.03 -11.40
C LEU A 305 -19.00 15.01 -12.54
N GLN A 306 -19.35 13.75 -12.24
CA GLN A 306 -19.51 12.68 -13.23
C GLN A 306 -20.97 12.34 -13.60
N LEU A 307 -21.98 13.07 -13.09
CA LEU A 307 -23.40 12.73 -13.34
C LEU A 307 -24.28 13.87 -13.90
N THR A 308 -23.70 14.91 -14.48
CA THR A 308 -24.44 15.92 -15.27
C THR A 308 -23.81 16.14 -16.62
#